data_AF-A0A239CWT1-F1
#
_entry.id   AF-A0A239CWT1-F1
#
_cell.length_a   1.000
_cell.length_b   1.000
_cell.length_c   1.000
_cell.angle_alpha   90.00
_cell.angle_beta   90.00
_cell.angle_gamma   90.00
#
_symmetry.space_group_name_H-M   'P 1'
#
loop_
_entity.id
_entity.type
_entity.pdbx_description
1 polymer ?
#
loop_
_entity_poly.entity_id
_entity_poly.type
_entity_poly.pdbx_seq_one_letter_code
_entity_poly.pdbx_strand_id
1 'polypeptide(L)'
;MAPGDAERLFAAAQRLAAGGWNVQLAWGGEGPPRSGPALTVAALTPAAHWRADQPELILEGEGRLAGHAWKKQRAASLLALFARSRPALLLLDRFPFAQQAFRYELRPMLEIASRRTPKPRIASLSTGNGVAEPAMRDLIDLIICDPADLPRP
;
A
#
# COMPACT_ATOMS: atom_id res chain seq x y z
N MET A 1 -8.88 -10.37 4.98
CA MET A 1 -7.85 -10.58 3.97
C MET A 1 -8.16 -11.89 3.28
N ALA A 2 -8.50 -11.86 2.00
CA ALA A 2 -8.52 -13.04 1.16
C ALA A 2 -7.11 -13.66 1.14
N PRO A 3 -6.97 -14.99 1.22
CA PRO A 3 -5.67 -15.65 1.12
C PRO A 3 -4.98 -15.26 -0.21
N GLY A 4 -3.74 -14.77 -0.18
CA GLY A 4 -2.89 -14.56 -1.36
C GLY A 4 -2.51 -13.12 -1.72
N ASP A 5 -3.25 -12.10 -1.27
CA ASP A 5 -3.00 -10.70 -1.66
C ASP A 5 -1.76 -10.11 -0.99
N ALA A 6 -1.64 -10.35 0.31
CA ALA A 6 -0.47 -10.01 1.11
C ALA A 6 0.79 -10.69 0.56
N GLU A 7 0.70 -11.98 0.23
CA GLU A 7 1.79 -12.75 -0.36
C GLU A 7 2.19 -12.21 -1.73
N ARG A 8 1.23 -11.85 -2.59
CA ARG A 8 1.51 -11.26 -3.92
C ARG A 8 2.31 -9.96 -3.79
N LEU A 9 1.87 -9.06 -2.91
CA LEU A 9 2.51 -7.76 -2.75
C LEU A 9 3.89 -7.88 -2.11
N PHE A 10 4.02 -8.78 -1.13
CA PHE A 10 5.33 -9.11 -0.58
C PHE A 10 6.26 -9.69 -1.65
N ALA A 11 5.77 -10.59 -2.51
CA ALA A 11 6.54 -11.11 -3.64
C ALA A 11 6.92 -10.02 -4.65
N ALA A 12 6.02 -9.06 -4.94
CA ALA A 12 6.33 -7.92 -5.79
C ALA A 12 7.43 -7.04 -5.18
N ALA A 13 7.34 -6.74 -3.88
CA ALA A 13 8.35 -5.98 -3.15
C ALA A 13 9.70 -6.69 -3.13
N GLN A 14 9.72 -8.02 -2.95
CA GLN A 14 10.95 -8.83 -3.02
C GLN A 14 11.58 -8.79 -4.42
N ARG A 15 10.79 -8.87 -5.50
CA ARG A 15 11.33 -8.78 -6.86
C ARG A 15 11.95 -7.41 -7.15
N LEU A 16 11.31 -6.33 -6.67
CA LEU A 16 11.88 -4.99 -6.79
C LEU A 16 13.19 -4.86 -6.01
N ALA A 17 13.21 -5.35 -4.77
CA ALA A 17 14.43 -5.37 -3.95
C ALA A 17 15.56 -6.19 -4.59
N ALA A 18 15.25 -7.36 -5.14
CA ALA A 18 16.21 -8.19 -5.89
C ALA A 18 16.70 -7.51 -7.18
N GLY A 19 15.88 -6.61 -7.76
CA GLY A 19 16.25 -5.77 -8.89
C GLY A 19 17.10 -4.55 -8.53
N GLY A 20 17.54 -4.42 -7.28
CA GLY A 20 18.42 -3.34 -6.81
C GLY A 20 17.70 -2.12 -6.24
N TRP A 21 16.38 -2.19 -6.05
CA TRP A 21 15.62 -1.08 -5.49
C TRP A 21 15.60 -1.12 -3.97
N ASN A 22 15.77 0.02 -3.32
CA ASN A 22 15.43 0.14 -1.91
C ASN A 22 13.91 0.33 -1.75
N VAL A 23 13.26 -0.71 -1.21
CA VAL A 23 11.81 -0.80 -1.12
C VAL A 23 11.35 -0.61 0.31
N GLN A 24 10.35 0.26 0.50
CA GLN A 24 9.55 0.29 1.72
C GLN A 24 8.11 -0.13 1.41
N LEU A 25 7.68 -1.22 2.01
CA LEU A 25 6.34 -1.78 1.89
C LEU A 25 5.52 -1.40 3.12
N ALA A 26 4.45 -0.63 2.95
CA ALA A 26 3.42 -0.54 4.00
C ALA A 26 2.72 -1.91 4.14
N TRP A 27 2.33 -2.29 5.35
CA TRP A 27 1.69 -3.60 5.59
C TRP A 27 0.44 -3.47 6.45
N GLY A 28 -0.72 -3.67 5.84
CA GLY A 28 -2.05 -3.60 6.44
C GLY A 28 -2.68 -4.95 6.74
N GLY A 29 -1.97 -6.05 6.48
CA GLY A 29 -2.37 -7.39 6.89
C GLY A 29 -1.92 -7.71 8.31
N GLU A 30 -2.40 -8.84 8.85
CA GLU A 30 -1.84 -9.40 10.08
C GLU A 30 -0.43 -9.96 9.85
N GLY A 31 0.35 -10.09 10.92
CA GLY A 31 1.66 -10.75 10.88
C GLY A 31 2.61 -10.21 9.80
N PRO A 32 3.10 -8.96 9.91
CA PRO A 32 4.00 -8.38 8.92
C PRO A 32 5.24 -9.27 8.70
N PRO A 33 5.61 -9.57 7.45
CA PRO A 33 6.80 -10.35 7.16
C PRO A 33 8.05 -9.59 7.62
N ARG A 34 9.14 -10.34 7.86
CA ARG A 34 10.39 -9.76 8.33
C ARG A 34 10.99 -8.85 7.26
N SER A 35 11.49 -7.69 7.70
CA SER A 35 12.29 -6.80 6.86
C SER A 35 13.64 -7.42 6.49
N GLY A 36 14.20 -7.01 5.35
CA GLY A 36 15.55 -7.31 4.90
C GLY A 36 16.33 -6.05 4.52
N PRO A 37 17.58 -6.18 4.05
CA PRO A 37 18.45 -5.04 3.76
C PRO A 37 17.90 -4.04 2.74
N ALA A 38 17.26 -4.52 1.67
CA ALA A 38 16.70 -3.71 0.59
C ALA A 38 15.15 -3.68 0.59
N LEU A 39 14.52 -4.28 1.61
CA LEU A 39 13.07 -4.34 1.76
C LEU A 39 12.69 -4.09 3.22
N THR A 40 12.25 -2.87 3.52
CA THR A 40 11.69 -2.54 4.84
C THR A 40 10.18 -2.74 4.81
N VAL A 41 9.65 -3.49 5.77
CA VAL A 41 8.21 -3.70 5.96
C VAL A 41 7.74 -2.84 7.13
N ALA A 42 6.83 -1.90 6.86
CA ALA A 42 6.28 -0.97 7.83
C ALA A 42 4.82 -1.32 8.12
N ALA A 43 4.57 -1.94 9.26
CA ALA A 43 3.23 -2.31 9.68
C ALA A 43 2.33 -1.09 9.90
N LEU A 44 1.13 -1.15 9.35
CA LEU A 44 0.00 -0.29 9.65
C LEU A 44 -0.96 -1.03 10.58
N THR A 45 -1.93 -0.31 11.16
CA THR A 45 -3.01 -0.98 11.91
C THR A 45 -3.73 -1.95 10.97
N PRO A 46 -3.79 -3.26 11.28
CA PRO A 46 -4.26 -4.25 10.33
C PRO A 46 -5.77 -4.12 10.10
N ALA A 47 -6.19 -4.34 8.85
CA ALA A 47 -7.59 -4.53 8.50
C ALA A 47 -7.85 -6.04 8.37
N ALA A 48 -8.65 -6.60 9.28
CA ALA A 48 -8.97 -8.02 9.28
C ALA A 48 -9.80 -8.40 8.05
N HIS A 49 -10.74 -7.55 7.66
CA HIS A 49 -11.58 -7.76 6.50
C HIS A 49 -12.00 -6.43 5.88
N TRP A 50 -12.20 -6.42 4.57
CA TRP A 50 -12.89 -5.35 3.88
C TRP A 50 -13.30 -5.84 2.49
N ARG A 51 -14.11 -5.07 1.76
CA ARG A 51 -14.45 -5.37 0.36
C ARG A 51 -14.51 -4.10 -0.48
N ALA A 52 -14.05 -4.17 -1.74
CA ALA A 52 -14.05 -3.02 -2.63
C ALA A 52 -15.47 -2.53 -2.95
N ASP A 53 -16.42 -3.45 -3.07
CA ASP A 53 -17.84 -3.17 -3.29
C ASP A 53 -18.59 -2.74 -2.02
N GLN A 54 -17.94 -2.77 -0.85
CA GLN A 54 -18.50 -2.30 0.43
C GLN A 54 -17.44 -1.48 1.19
N PRO A 55 -17.02 -0.32 0.66
CA PRO A 55 -15.91 0.47 1.19
C PRO A 55 -16.13 0.99 2.62
N GLU A 56 -17.38 1.07 3.07
CA GLU A 56 -17.77 1.38 4.44
C GLU A 56 -17.52 0.23 5.43
N LEU A 57 -17.46 -1.01 4.94
CA LEU A 57 -17.32 -2.23 5.74
C LEU A 57 -15.84 -2.65 5.82
N ILE A 58 -15.08 -1.95 6.65
CA ILE A 58 -13.74 -2.39 7.07
C ILE A 58 -13.87 -2.94 8.49
N LEU A 59 -13.33 -4.14 8.72
CA LEU A 59 -13.26 -4.77 10.03
C LEU A 59 -11.82 -4.70 10.58
N GLU A 60 -11.69 -4.34 11.85
CA GLU A 60 -10.44 -4.47 12.63
C GLU A 60 -10.27 -5.91 13.18
N GLY A 61 -9.16 -6.19 13.87
CA GLY A 61 -8.73 -7.52 14.31
C GLY A 61 -9.81 -8.36 15.02
N GLU A 62 -10.65 -7.73 15.84
CA GLU A 62 -11.71 -8.39 16.60
C GLU A 62 -13.02 -8.55 15.80
N GLY A 63 -13.01 -8.30 14.48
CA GLY A 63 -14.21 -8.31 13.64
C GLY A 63 -15.14 -7.11 13.85
N ARG A 64 -14.68 -6.10 14.58
CA ARG A 64 -15.42 -4.86 14.84
C ARG A 64 -15.33 -3.92 13.64
N LEU A 65 -16.36 -3.11 13.41
CA LEU A 65 -16.30 -2.08 12.36
C LEU A 65 -15.25 -1.02 12.67
N ALA A 66 -14.42 -0.71 11.69
CA ALA A 66 -13.40 0.31 11.76
C ALA A 66 -14.02 1.70 11.94
N GLY A 67 -13.95 2.20 13.18
CA GLY A 67 -14.43 3.53 13.55
C GLY A 67 -13.51 4.67 13.09
N HIS A 68 -13.93 5.90 13.38
CA HIS A 68 -13.16 7.10 13.03
C HIS A 68 -11.76 7.12 13.66
N ALA A 69 -11.64 6.72 14.94
CA ALA A 69 -10.36 6.68 15.64
C ALA A 69 -9.36 5.72 14.96
N TRP A 70 -9.83 4.52 14.60
CA TRP A 70 -9.04 3.52 13.88
C TRP A 70 -8.56 4.06 12.53
N LYS A 71 -9.48 4.65 11.73
CA LYS A 71 -9.15 5.23 10.41
C LYS A 71 -8.14 6.37 10.54
N LYS A 72 -8.29 7.23 11.56
CA LYS A 72 -7.37 8.33 11.85
C LYS A 72 -5.99 7.83 12.23
N GLN A 73 -5.89 6.84 13.11
CA GLN A 73 -4.62 6.24 13.52
C GLN A 73 -3.91 5.58 12.33
N ARG A 74 -4.63 4.78 11.55
CA ARG A 74 -4.07 4.09 10.38
C ARG A 74 -3.55 5.09 9.33
N ALA A 75 -4.34 6.12 9.01
CA ALA A 75 -3.93 7.19 8.10
C ALA A 75 -2.71 7.96 8.62
N ALA A 76 -2.65 8.26 9.92
CA ALA A 76 -1.50 8.94 10.52
C ALA A 76 -0.21 8.11 10.38
N SER A 77 -0.29 6.79 10.60
CA SER A 77 0.85 5.88 10.42
C SER A 77 1.34 5.85 8.97
N LEU A 78 0.43 5.77 8.00
CA LEU A 78 0.77 5.80 6.58
C LEU A 78 1.42 7.14 6.18
N LEU A 79 0.84 8.26 6.62
CA LEU A 79 1.38 9.59 6.34
C LEU A 79 2.75 9.80 6.99
N ALA A 80 2.95 9.31 8.21
CA ALA A 80 4.23 9.37 8.88
C ALA A 80 5.29 8.53 8.16
N LEU A 81 4.91 7.34 7.67
CA LEU A 81 5.79 6.52 6.83
C LEU A 81 6.19 7.28 5.56
N PHE A 82 5.21 7.78 4.79
CA PHE A 82 5.43 8.58 3.58
C PHE A 82 6.30 9.83 3.84
N ALA A 83 6.09 10.47 5.00
CA ALA A 83 6.84 11.65 5.39
C ALA A 83 8.33 11.34 5.55
N ARG A 84 8.64 10.28 6.31
CA ARG A 84 10.02 9.84 6.61
C ARG A 84 10.72 9.25 5.39
N SER A 85 9.99 8.51 4.55
CA SER A 85 10.56 7.77 3.43
C SER A 85 10.94 8.63 2.23
N ARG A 86 10.28 9.79 2.06
CA ARG A 86 10.52 10.72 0.94
C ARG A 86 10.67 10.02 -0.43
N PRO A 87 9.72 9.15 -0.83
CA PRO A 87 9.84 8.38 -2.05
C PRO A 87 9.98 9.27 -3.26
N ALA A 88 10.68 8.75 -4.27
CA ALA A 88 10.59 9.27 -5.62
C ALA A 88 9.57 8.50 -6.47
N LEU A 89 9.18 7.28 -6.07
CA LEU A 89 8.11 6.50 -6.68
C LEU A 89 7.15 5.96 -5.62
N LEU A 90 5.85 6.15 -5.89
CA LEU A 90 4.73 5.54 -5.20
C LEU A 90 4.10 4.50 -6.12
N LEU A 91 4.22 3.22 -5.77
CA LEU A 91 3.59 2.12 -6.50
C LEU A 91 2.40 1.60 -5.68
N LEU A 92 1.19 1.86 -6.18
CA LEU A 92 -0.07 1.52 -5.52
C LEU A 92 -0.66 0.23 -6.10
N ASP A 93 -1.05 -0.72 -5.28
CA ASP A 93 -1.76 -1.92 -5.75
C ASP A 93 -3.14 -1.55 -6.33
N ARG A 94 -3.41 -1.99 -7.57
CA ARG A 94 -4.74 -1.91 -8.22
C ARG A 94 -5.41 -0.52 -8.17
N PHE A 95 -4.62 0.55 -8.19
CA PHE A 95 -5.13 1.93 -8.23
C PHE A 95 -5.81 2.22 -9.59
N PRO A 96 -6.98 2.89 -9.63
CA PRO A 96 -7.70 3.57 -8.53
C PRO A 96 -8.78 2.74 -7.82
N PHE A 97 -9.01 1.50 -8.23
CA PHE A 97 -10.19 0.71 -7.80
C PHE A 97 -10.13 0.28 -6.33
N ALA A 98 -8.95 -0.18 -5.93
CA ALA A 98 -8.59 -0.47 -4.55
C ALA A 98 -8.77 0.73 -3.58
N GLN A 99 -8.78 1.95 -4.11
CA GLN A 99 -8.79 3.17 -3.32
C GLN A 99 -10.09 3.33 -2.54
N GLN A 100 -11.23 2.78 -2.98
CA GLN A 100 -12.54 3.15 -2.43
C GLN A 100 -12.70 2.88 -0.92
N ALA A 101 -12.21 1.74 -0.42
CA ALA A 101 -12.23 1.45 1.01
C ALA A 101 -11.23 2.32 1.79
N PHE A 102 -10.04 2.57 1.22
CA PHE A 102 -8.93 3.26 1.88
C PHE A 102 -8.75 4.72 1.45
N ARG A 103 -9.78 5.37 0.89
CA ARG A 103 -9.70 6.77 0.41
C ARG A 103 -9.28 7.73 1.53
N TYR A 104 -9.69 7.42 2.76
CA TYR A 104 -9.43 8.25 3.94
C TYR A 104 -7.94 8.39 4.25
N GLU A 105 -7.11 7.41 3.89
CA GLU A 105 -5.65 7.48 4.08
C GLU A 105 -4.90 7.80 2.78
N LEU A 106 -5.36 7.26 1.64
CA LEU A 106 -4.68 7.44 0.36
C LEU A 106 -4.85 8.85 -0.23
N ARG A 107 -6.04 9.47 -0.12
CA ARG A 107 -6.27 10.79 -0.72
C ARG A 107 -5.40 11.88 -0.06
N PRO A 108 -5.32 11.99 1.29
CA PRO A 108 -4.41 12.94 1.92
C PRO A 108 -2.94 12.71 1.54
N MET A 109 -2.51 11.44 1.44
CA MET A 109 -1.14 11.12 1.02
C MET A 109 -0.85 11.58 -0.40
N LEU A 110 -1.76 11.33 -1.35
CA LEU A 110 -1.64 11.75 -2.74
C LEU A 110 -1.67 13.27 -2.88
N GLU A 111 -2.47 13.96 -2.08
CA GLU A 111 -2.49 15.43 -2.02
C GLU A 111 -1.14 15.98 -1.54
N ILE A 112 -0.56 15.43 -0.47
CA ILE A 112 0.76 15.83 0.02
C ILE A 112 1.84 15.50 -1.02
N ALA A 113 1.78 14.32 -1.64
CA ALA A 113 2.69 13.91 -2.70
C ALA A 113 2.67 14.90 -3.88
N SER A 114 1.49 15.37 -4.29
CA SER A 114 1.34 16.32 -5.40
C SER A 114 2.03 17.68 -5.16
N ARG A 115 2.21 18.05 -3.88
CA ARG A 115 2.81 19.32 -3.45
C ARG A 115 4.29 19.22 -3.08
N ARG A 116 4.87 18.01 -3.09
CA ARG A 116 6.29 17.81 -2.78
C ARG A 116 7.19 18.28 -3.93
N THR A 117 8.39 18.72 -3.56
CA THR A 117 9.48 19.01 -4.49
C THR A 117 10.73 18.24 -4.04
N PRO A 118 11.26 17.30 -4.85
CA PRO A 118 10.67 16.81 -6.11
C PRO A 118 9.34 16.06 -5.87
N LYS A 119 8.45 16.10 -6.87
CA LYS A 119 7.18 15.38 -6.83
C LYS A 119 7.44 13.89 -7.12
N PRO A 120 6.99 12.95 -6.27
CA PRO A 120 7.12 11.53 -6.57
C PRO A 120 6.31 11.14 -7.80
N ARG A 121 6.85 10.23 -8.60
CA ARG A 121 6.12 9.50 -9.62
C ARG A 121 5.09 8.59 -8.94
N ILE A 122 3.93 8.42 -9.57
CA ILE A 122 2.89 7.51 -9.09
C ILE A 122 2.66 6.47 -10.18
N ALA A 123 2.70 5.19 -9.81
CA ALA A 123 2.42 4.05 -10.68
C ALA A 123 1.43 3.10 -10.00
N SER A 124 0.80 2.26 -10.80
CA SER A 124 -0.11 1.22 -10.31
C SER A 124 0.49 -0.15 -10.56
N LEU A 125 0.46 -1.02 -9.56
CA LEU A 125 0.79 -2.43 -9.73
C LEU A 125 -0.46 -3.14 -10.23
N SER A 126 -0.43 -3.59 -11.49
CA SER A 126 -1.46 -4.44 -12.08
C SER A 126 -0.99 -5.89 -12.13
N THR A 127 -1.93 -6.82 -12.02
CA THR A 127 -1.71 -8.24 -12.30
C THR A 127 -1.54 -8.41 -13.82
N GLY A 128 -0.32 -8.61 -14.29
CA GLY A 128 -0.06 -8.88 -15.70
C GLY A 128 -0.57 -10.26 -16.12
N ASN A 129 -1.77 -10.31 -16.69
CA ASN A 129 -2.07 -10.95 -17.97
C ASN A 129 -3.49 -10.56 -18.37
N GLY A 130 -3.68 -10.18 -19.64
CA GLY A 130 -5.02 -9.89 -20.15
C GLY A 130 -5.98 -11.07 -19.96
N VAL A 131 -7.26 -10.73 -19.91
CA VAL A 131 -8.45 -11.61 -19.86
C VAL A 131 -8.97 -11.96 -18.45
N ALA A 132 -10.22 -11.52 -18.23
CA ALA A 132 -11.16 -11.81 -17.15
C ALA A 132 -10.88 -11.16 -15.77
N GLU A 133 -11.61 -10.08 -15.50
CA GLU A 133 -11.94 -9.55 -14.17
C GLU A 133 -12.49 -10.66 -13.24
N PRO A 134 -11.74 -11.09 -12.21
CA PRO A 134 -12.26 -11.98 -11.18
C PRO A 134 -12.60 -11.16 -9.92
N ALA A 135 -13.84 -11.32 -9.44
CA ALA A 135 -14.37 -10.92 -8.13
C ALA A 135 -13.44 -10.09 -7.24
N MET A 136 -13.54 -8.77 -7.42
CA MET A 136 -12.77 -7.70 -6.81
C MET A 136 -12.85 -7.67 -5.26
N ARG A 137 -11.78 -8.12 -4.59
CA ARG A 137 -11.58 -8.04 -3.13
C ARG A 137 -10.09 -7.79 -2.85
N ASP A 138 -9.78 -6.80 -2.01
CA ASP A 138 -8.59 -6.76 -1.13
C ASP A 138 -7.25 -6.03 -1.51
N LEU A 139 -7.19 -4.74 -1.93
CA LEU A 139 -6.04 -3.80 -1.61
C LEU A 139 -5.25 -4.12 -0.32
N ILE A 140 -3.98 -4.41 -0.52
CA ILE A 140 -2.91 -4.32 0.49
C ILE A 140 -1.79 -3.49 -0.17
N ASP A 141 -0.85 -2.96 0.60
CA ASP A 141 -0.42 -1.57 0.49
C ASP A 141 0.61 -1.16 -0.60
N LEU A 142 0.89 0.14 -0.53
CA LEU A 142 1.82 0.98 -1.27
C LEU A 142 3.29 0.53 -1.12
N ILE A 143 3.96 0.38 -2.27
CA ILE A 143 5.41 0.20 -2.38
C ILE A 143 6.05 1.56 -2.64
N ILE A 144 6.96 1.97 -1.76
CA ILE A 144 7.70 3.23 -1.80
C ILE A 144 9.12 2.91 -2.25
N CYS A 145 9.61 3.56 -3.31
CA CYS A 145 10.99 3.36 -3.79
C CYS A 145 11.84 4.64 -3.67
N ASP A 146 13.14 4.44 -3.39
CA ASP A 146 14.17 5.49 -3.28
C ASP A 146 14.58 6.04 -4.67
N PRO A 147 14.84 7.37 -4.80
CA PRO A 147 15.35 8.00 -6.02
C PRO A 147 16.65 7.44 -6.60
N ALA A 148 17.56 6.86 -5.81
CA ALA A 148 18.83 6.36 -6.33
C ALA A 148 18.67 5.24 -7.38
N ASP A 149 17.54 4.53 -7.33
CA ASP A 149 17.32 3.27 -8.06
C ASP A 149 16.32 3.40 -9.22
N LEU A 150 15.72 4.59 -9.42
CA LEU A 150 14.83 4.85 -10.56
C LEU A 150 15.64 4.92 -11.87
N PRO A 151 15.25 4.19 -12.94
CA PRO A 151 15.79 4.45 -14.25
C PRO A 151 15.51 5.91 -14.63
N ARG A 152 16.58 6.64 -14.93
CA ARG A 152 16.46 8.02 -15.43
C ARG A 152 15.73 7.97 -16.79
N PRO A 153 14.84 8.93 -17.07
CA PRO A 153 14.13 9.00 -18.34
C PRO A 153 15.07 9.10 -19.53
#